data_AF-A0A661YJ50-F1
#
_entry.id   AF-A0A661YJ50-F1
#
_cell.length_a   1.000
_cell.length_b   1.000
_cell.length_c   1.000
_cell.angle_alpha   90.00
_cell.angle_beta   90.00
_cell.angle_gamma   90.00
#
_symmetry.space_group_name_H-M   'P 1'
#
loop_
_entity.id
_entity.type
_entity.pdbx_description
1 polymer ?
#
loop_
_entity_poly.entity_id
_entity_poly.type
_entity_poly.pdbx_seq_one_letter_code
_entity_poly.pdbx_strand_id
1 'polypeptide(L)'
;MSTLQNRKNIIVKKHARIILPKDNSGYKAYPLYLSFNTGKMKNILFYLALALIFLTSCTQKKPNIQAKVTKHAYLAHIPSASGIEYAHHTIYLTGDDLRWLVSLNDEWNVTDSLALSAIDTVVNNRTPWNVKADFESIALFEYEENDYLLVLSSGSMTITRDTAHLINLTGDTMVLRKNIRGLYDKIKKQAGIPDGSEINIEGLAISDKAAYLLHRGNVNENFVVAVKLESLMNYLISDDNQLPEITVYKFELPVYKEVPSGFSGACIVPGRDGMLFTASLEDTKSELYDGTILGSYIGYIPFEHLDQGTYYSVLLTDKDKTPINTKLESIVSKSTTGDKVVVLSVSDNDDGSSDLFEIEVMLKNLN
;
A
#
# COMPACT_ATOMS: atom_id res chain seq x y z
N MET A 1 14.78 -35.36 76.17
CA MET A 1 15.29 -36.65 75.64
C MET A 1 14.40 -37.05 74.46
N SER A 2 15.00 -37.13 73.25
CA SER A 2 14.65 -37.95 72.06
C SER A 2 13.16 -38.22 71.73
N THR A 3 12.65 -38.11 70.49
CA THR A 3 13.23 -38.56 69.20
C THR A 3 12.38 -37.99 68.05
N LEU A 4 13.05 -37.46 67.01
CA LEU A 4 12.48 -37.17 65.69
C LEU A 4 12.27 -38.48 64.91
N GLN A 5 11.06 -38.67 64.36
CA GLN A 5 10.72 -39.79 63.47
C GLN A 5 11.06 -39.43 62.02
N ASN A 6 12.11 -40.07 61.50
CA ASN A 6 12.62 -39.90 60.15
C ASN A 6 11.77 -40.70 59.14
N ARG A 7 11.16 -40.02 58.15
CA ARG A 7 10.52 -40.69 56.99
C ARG A 7 11.61 -41.23 56.06
N LYS A 8 11.67 -42.55 55.89
CA LYS A 8 12.53 -43.21 54.89
C LYS A 8 11.90 -43.11 53.50
N ASN A 9 12.57 -42.43 52.58
CA ASN A 9 12.28 -42.49 51.15
C ASN A 9 12.61 -43.90 50.62
N ILE A 10 11.61 -44.59 50.09
CA ILE A 10 11.77 -45.88 49.41
C ILE A 10 12.32 -45.60 48.00
N ILE A 11 13.59 -45.96 47.76
CA ILE A 11 14.22 -45.89 46.44
C ILE A 11 13.88 -47.18 45.69
N VAL A 12 12.97 -47.10 44.73
CA VAL A 12 12.71 -48.20 43.79
C VAL A 12 13.76 -48.15 42.67
N LYS A 13 14.75 -49.06 42.71
CA LYS A 13 15.74 -49.23 41.64
C LYS A 13 15.16 -50.10 40.53
N LYS A 14 14.77 -49.51 39.40
CA LYS A 14 14.52 -50.27 38.15
C LYS A 14 15.82 -50.37 37.36
N HIS A 15 16.18 -51.58 36.95
CA HIS A 15 17.37 -51.87 36.16
C HIS A 15 16.95 -52.11 34.70
N ALA A 16 17.48 -51.34 33.75
CA ALA A 16 17.34 -51.61 32.32
C ALA A 16 18.60 -52.31 31.82
N ARG A 17 18.45 -53.43 31.12
CA ARG A 17 19.54 -54.18 30.49
C ARG A 17 19.51 -53.91 28.98
N ILE A 18 20.50 -53.20 28.46
CA ILE A 18 20.66 -53.03 27.01
C ILE A 18 21.54 -54.17 26.52
N ILE A 19 21.02 -55.01 25.63
CA ILE A 19 21.77 -56.07 24.95
C ILE A 19 22.08 -55.56 23.54
N LEU A 20 23.36 -55.35 23.24
CA LEU A 20 23.83 -55.04 21.88
C LEU A 20 24.24 -56.33 21.15
N PRO A 21 24.06 -56.44 19.83
CA PRO A 21 24.45 -57.61 19.06
C PRO A 21 25.99 -57.72 18.95
N LYS A 22 26.49 -58.97 18.92
CA LYS A 22 27.92 -59.29 18.83
C LYS A 22 28.48 -58.97 17.44
N ASP A 23 29.51 -58.13 17.40
CA ASP A 23 30.50 -58.04 16.33
C ASP A 23 31.74 -58.85 16.73
N ASN A 24 32.38 -59.51 15.75
CA ASN A 24 33.52 -60.42 15.87
C ASN A 24 34.88 -59.74 16.15
N SER A 25 34.90 -58.54 16.72
CA SER A 25 36.13 -57.83 17.08
C SER A 25 36.28 -57.72 18.61
N GLY A 26 36.72 -58.79 19.28
CA GLY A 26 37.59 -58.78 20.46
C GLY A 26 37.37 -57.86 21.70
N TYR A 27 36.32 -57.06 21.83
CA TYR A 27 36.17 -56.13 22.96
C TYR A 27 35.32 -56.71 24.11
N LYS A 28 35.90 -56.75 25.32
CA LYS A 28 35.20 -57.09 26.57
C LYS A 28 34.19 -55.98 26.92
N ALA A 29 32.91 -56.33 26.97
CA ALA A 29 31.86 -55.43 27.48
C ALA A 29 31.92 -55.32 29.01
N TYR A 30 32.08 -54.10 29.52
CA TYR A 30 31.90 -53.79 30.93
C TYR A 30 30.45 -53.30 31.14
N PRO A 31 29.71 -53.83 32.14
CA PRO A 31 28.37 -53.35 32.42
C PRO A 31 28.42 -51.90 32.95
N LEU A 32 27.85 -50.97 32.19
CA LEU A 32 27.65 -49.59 32.63
C LEU A 32 26.40 -49.53 33.51
N TYR A 33 26.58 -49.40 34.82
CA TYR A 33 25.48 -49.21 35.77
C TYR A 33 25.12 -47.74 35.88
N LEU A 34 24.10 -47.31 35.14
CA LEU A 34 23.52 -45.98 35.32
C LEU A 34 22.48 -46.01 36.46
N SER A 35 22.84 -45.42 37.60
CA SER A 35 21.92 -45.18 38.72
C SER A 35 21.17 -43.87 38.49
N PHE A 36 19.90 -43.94 38.08
CA PHE A 36 19.09 -42.74 37.87
C PHE A 36 18.29 -42.36 39.13
N ASN A 37 18.43 -41.11 39.55
CA ASN A 37 17.63 -40.52 40.61
C ASN A 37 16.29 -40.02 40.02
N THR A 38 15.19 -40.68 40.37
CA THR A 38 13.87 -40.52 39.74
C THR A 38 13.28 -39.11 39.86
N GLY A 39 13.70 -38.33 40.87
CA GLY A 39 13.31 -36.93 41.02
C GLY A 39 13.96 -35.97 40.01
N LYS A 40 15.21 -36.24 39.59
CA LYS A 40 15.92 -35.39 38.63
C LYS A 40 15.43 -35.61 37.19
N MET A 41 15.02 -36.83 36.84
CA MET A 41 14.48 -37.12 35.50
C MET A 41 13.15 -36.43 35.21
N LYS A 42 12.26 -36.28 36.21
CA LYS A 42 11.00 -35.53 36.03
C LYS A 42 11.26 -34.06 35.72
N ASN A 43 12.23 -33.45 36.38
CA ASN A 43 12.61 -32.07 36.11
C ASN A 43 13.27 -31.93 34.72
N ILE A 44 14.15 -32.85 34.33
CA ILE A 44 14.76 -32.85 33.00
C ILE A 44 13.71 -33.05 31.89
N LEU A 45 12.76 -33.97 32.07
CA LEU A 45 11.64 -34.15 31.13
C LEU A 45 10.74 -32.91 31.07
N PHE A 46 10.51 -32.26 32.22
CA PHE A 46 9.73 -31.02 32.29
C PHE A 46 10.45 -29.86 31.58
N TYR A 47 11.76 -29.70 31.77
CA TYR A 47 12.56 -28.70 31.06
C TYR A 47 12.71 -29.02 29.56
N LEU A 48 12.79 -30.29 29.16
CA LEU A 48 12.77 -30.71 27.75
C LEU A 48 11.40 -30.47 27.11
N ALA A 49 10.30 -30.75 27.81
CA ALA A 49 8.96 -30.44 27.35
C ALA A 49 8.74 -28.92 27.24
N LEU A 50 9.23 -28.14 28.22
CA LEU A 50 9.19 -26.68 28.18
C LEU A 50 10.05 -26.15 27.02
N ALA A 51 11.26 -26.70 26.81
CA ALA A 51 12.10 -26.36 25.68
C ALA A 51 11.47 -26.74 24.33
N LEU A 52 10.74 -27.87 24.23
CA LEU A 52 9.97 -28.21 23.04
C LEU A 52 8.79 -27.25 22.79
N ILE A 53 8.12 -26.78 23.86
CA ILE A 53 7.07 -25.75 23.77
C ILE A 53 7.66 -24.38 23.35
N PHE A 54 8.91 -24.08 23.73
CA PHE A 54 9.63 -22.89 23.24
C PHE A 54 10.21 -23.07 21.81
N LEU A 55 10.48 -24.30 21.37
CA LEU A 55 10.90 -24.61 19.98
C LEU A 55 9.73 -24.64 18.99
N THR A 56 8.49 -24.72 19.46
CA THR A 56 7.31 -24.30 18.68
C THR A 56 7.10 -22.79 18.70
N SER A 57 8.18 -22.00 18.88
CA SER A 57 8.19 -20.60 18.50
C SER A 57 7.67 -20.49 17.07
N CYS A 58 6.58 -19.76 16.90
CA CYS A 58 6.02 -19.38 15.61
C CYS A 58 7.16 -19.13 14.63
N THR A 59 7.31 -19.99 13.64
CA THR A 59 8.05 -19.62 12.43
C THR A 59 7.19 -18.53 11.81
N GLN A 60 7.48 -17.27 12.16
CA GLN A 60 6.82 -16.11 11.60
C GLN A 60 7.03 -16.22 10.09
N LYS A 61 5.97 -16.58 9.38
CA LYS A 61 6.04 -16.76 7.93
C LYS A 61 6.41 -15.40 7.35
N LYS A 62 7.39 -15.39 6.46
CA LYS A 62 7.89 -14.13 5.87
C LYS A 62 6.73 -13.38 5.19
N PRO A 63 6.63 -12.05 5.42
CA PRO A 63 5.86 -11.14 4.59
C PRO A 63 6.04 -11.46 3.10
N ASN A 64 4.94 -11.56 2.36
CA ASN A 64 5.00 -11.85 0.93
C ASN A 64 3.84 -11.17 0.19
N ILE A 65 4.20 -10.36 -0.80
CA ILE A 65 3.26 -9.77 -1.76
C ILE A 65 3.48 -10.37 -3.15
N GLN A 66 2.38 -10.69 -3.84
CA GLN A 66 2.40 -11.14 -5.22
C GLN A 66 1.31 -10.40 -5.98
N ALA A 67 1.56 -10.09 -7.25
CA ALA A 67 0.60 -9.43 -8.13
C ALA A 67 0.49 -10.20 -9.44
N LYS A 68 -0.72 -10.31 -9.98
CA LYS A 68 -0.98 -10.95 -11.27
C LYS A 68 -2.10 -10.22 -12.00
N VAL A 69 -1.81 -9.73 -13.20
CA VAL A 69 -2.85 -9.19 -14.09
C VAL A 69 -3.81 -10.32 -14.48
N THR A 70 -5.10 -10.10 -14.26
CA THR A 70 -6.19 -11.04 -14.61
C THR A 70 -7.03 -10.56 -15.78
N LYS A 71 -7.15 -9.24 -15.95
CA LYS A 71 -7.89 -8.61 -17.04
C LYS A 71 -7.17 -7.33 -17.46
N HIS A 72 -7.27 -7.00 -18.74
CA HIS A 72 -6.71 -5.79 -19.33
C HIS A 72 -7.67 -5.31 -20.43
N ALA A 73 -7.88 -3.99 -20.52
CA ALA A 73 -8.58 -3.34 -21.62
C ALA A 73 -7.92 -2.03 -21.97
N TYR A 74 -8.04 -1.70 -23.26
CA TYR A 74 -7.62 -0.44 -23.84
C TYR A 74 -8.79 0.55 -23.87
N LEU A 75 -8.58 1.74 -23.33
CA LEU A 75 -9.57 2.83 -23.23
C LEU A 75 -9.24 3.92 -24.26
N ALA A 76 -9.66 3.71 -25.50
CA ALA A 76 -9.33 4.57 -26.64
C ALA A 76 -9.81 6.04 -26.54
N HIS A 77 -10.76 6.33 -25.65
CA HIS A 77 -11.42 7.64 -25.54
C HIS A 77 -11.31 8.25 -24.14
N ILE A 78 -10.49 7.66 -23.28
CA ILE A 78 -10.18 8.19 -21.95
C ILE A 78 -8.69 8.51 -21.97
N PRO A 79 -8.30 9.75 -22.29
CA PRO A 79 -6.90 10.15 -22.29
C PRO A 79 -6.34 10.22 -20.86
N SER A 80 -5.09 9.78 -20.69
CA SER A 80 -4.27 10.07 -19.51
C SER A 80 -4.97 9.82 -18.18
N ALA A 81 -5.59 8.65 -18.03
CA ALA A 81 -6.26 8.26 -16.79
C ALA A 81 -5.20 8.08 -15.69
N SER A 82 -5.25 8.97 -14.70
CA SER A 82 -4.30 9.03 -13.58
C SER A 82 -4.96 8.86 -12.21
N GLY A 83 -6.30 8.78 -12.15
CA GLY A 83 -7.03 8.43 -10.94
C GLY A 83 -8.06 7.35 -11.21
N ILE A 84 -8.17 6.37 -10.29
CA ILE A 84 -9.25 5.38 -10.29
C ILE A 84 -9.80 5.16 -8.88
N GLU A 85 -11.12 5.06 -8.77
CA GLU A 85 -11.81 4.69 -7.54
C GLU A 85 -13.00 3.78 -7.84
N TYR A 86 -13.49 3.02 -6.86
CA TYR A 86 -14.57 2.06 -7.04
C TYR A 86 -15.57 2.14 -5.88
N ALA A 87 -16.78 2.62 -6.17
CA ALA A 87 -17.85 2.71 -5.20
C ALA A 87 -19.18 2.27 -5.84
N HIS A 88 -20.01 1.54 -5.09
CA HIS A 88 -21.38 1.20 -5.51
C HIS A 88 -21.48 0.61 -6.93
N HIS A 89 -20.61 -0.36 -7.29
CA HIS A 89 -20.55 -0.96 -8.64
C HIS A 89 -20.23 0.03 -9.78
N THR A 90 -19.68 1.20 -9.43
CA THR A 90 -19.24 2.23 -10.36
C THR A 90 -17.75 2.43 -10.20
N ILE A 91 -17.05 2.42 -11.33
CA ILE A 91 -15.64 2.79 -11.42
C ILE A 91 -15.59 4.26 -11.80
N TYR A 92 -14.87 5.07 -11.02
CA TYR A 92 -14.67 6.48 -11.28
C TYR A 92 -13.26 6.71 -11.77
N LEU A 93 -13.12 7.44 -12.86
CA LEU A 93 -11.82 7.79 -13.46
C LEU A 93 -11.64 9.30 -13.49
N THR A 94 -10.43 9.74 -13.16
CA THR A 94 -9.92 11.09 -13.44
C THR A 94 -8.66 10.96 -14.26
N GLY A 95 -8.15 12.09 -14.74
CA GLY A 95 -6.95 12.08 -15.54
C GLY A 95 -6.27 13.43 -15.60
N ASP A 96 -5.00 13.37 -15.98
CA ASP A 96 -4.12 14.51 -16.12
C ASP A 96 -4.73 15.59 -17.04
N ASP A 97 -5.10 15.16 -18.24
CA ASP A 97 -5.66 16.02 -19.27
C ASP A 97 -7.21 15.99 -19.32
N LEU A 98 -7.85 15.32 -18.34
CA LEU A 98 -9.29 15.19 -18.24
C LEU A 98 -9.90 16.29 -17.36
N ARG A 99 -10.94 16.94 -17.87
CA ARG A 99 -11.78 17.87 -17.09
C ARG A 99 -12.95 17.19 -16.37
N TRP A 100 -13.08 15.88 -16.54
CA TRP A 100 -14.26 15.10 -16.15
C TRP A 100 -13.88 14.06 -15.09
N LEU A 101 -14.80 13.81 -14.16
CA LEU A 101 -14.91 12.53 -13.48
C LEU A 101 -15.74 11.61 -14.35
N VAL A 102 -15.13 10.57 -14.92
CA VAL A 102 -15.80 9.64 -15.84
C VAL A 102 -16.27 8.42 -15.04
N SER A 103 -17.52 8.02 -15.21
CA SER A 103 -18.09 6.83 -14.58
C SER A 103 -18.16 5.67 -15.56
N LEU A 104 -17.73 4.49 -15.11
CA LEU A 104 -17.80 3.23 -15.84
C LEU A 104 -18.57 2.20 -15.01
N ASN A 105 -19.26 1.27 -15.69
CA ASN A 105 -19.81 0.08 -15.05
C ASN A 105 -18.75 -1.04 -14.86
N ASP A 106 -19.14 -2.14 -14.22
CA ASP A 106 -18.27 -3.31 -13.98
C ASP A 106 -17.76 -3.98 -15.28
N GLU A 107 -18.48 -3.81 -16.38
CA GLU A 107 -18.07 -4.24 -17.73
C GLU A 107 -17.10 -3.25 -18.41
N TRP A 108 -16.73 -2.16 -17.73
CA TRP A 108 -15.81 -1.11 -18.20
C TRP A 108 -16.37 -0.25 -19.35
N ASN A 109 -17.69 -0.13 -19.44
CA ASN A 109 -18.35 0.80 -20.35
C ASN A 109 -18.59 2.12 -19.65
N VAL A 110 -18.31 3.24 -20.34
CA VAL A 110 -18.64 4.58 -19.86
C VAL A 110 -20.16 4.71 -19.72
N THR A 111 -20.61 5.14 -18.54
CA THR A 111 -22.02 5.31 -18.19
C THR A 111 -22.41 6.77 -17.97
N ASP A 112 -21.50 7.59 -17.45
CA ASP A 112 -21.75 8.99 -17.15
C ASP A 112 -20.44 9.81 -17.07
N SER A 113 -20.55 11.13 -16.99
CA SER A 113 -19.43 12.03 -16.73
C SER A 113 -19.88 13.29 -15.99
N LEU A 114 -19.12 13.67 -14.96
CA LEU A 114 -19.34 14.89 -14.18
C LEU A 114 -18.21 15.89 -14.43
N ALA A 115 -18.54 17.14 -14.74
CA ALA A 115 -17.52 18.19 -14.95
C ALA A 115 -16.84 18.54 -13.62
N LEU A 116 -15.52 18.40 -13.56
CA LEU A 116 -14.69 18.90 -12.47
C LEU A 116 -14.10 20.28 -12.78
N SER A 117 -13.93 20.60 -14.07
CA SER A 117 -13.42 21.89 -14.52
C SER A 117 -14.33 22.52 -15.57
N ALA A 118 -14.44 23.86 -15.52
CA ALA A 118 -15.17 24.67 -16.49
C ALA A 118 -14.36 24.93 -17.79
N ILE A 119 -13.16 24.37 -17.92
CA ILE A 119 -12.28 24.59 -19.09
C ILE A 119 -12.82 23.83 -20.29
N ASP A 120 -13.46 24.53 -21.23
CA ASP A 120 -14.05 23.90 -22.42
C ASP A 120 -13.04 23.72 -23.59
N THR A 121 -11.83 24.27 -23.46
CA THR A 121 -10.80 24.16 -24.50
C THR A 121 -10.19 22.75 -24.50
N VAL A 122 -10.39 22.02 -25.59
CA VAL A 122 -9.78 20.71 -25.83
C VAL A 122 -9.04 20.68 -27.17
N VAL A 123 -7.88 20.02 -27.19
CA VAL A 123 -7.10 19.74 -28.41
C VAL A 123 -6.83 18.24 -28.43
N ASN A 124 -7.29 17.53 -29.46
CA ASN A 124 -7.19 16.07 -29.57
C ASN A 124 -7.76 15.34 -28.33
N ASN A 125 -8.92 15.77 -27.84
CA ASN A 125 -9.58 15.27 -26.63
C ASN A 125 -8.81 15.49 -25.31
N ARG A 126 -7.69 16.23 -25.33
CA ARG A 126 -6.88 16.56 -24.15
C ARG A 126 -7.06 18.02 -23.77
N THR A 127 -7.08 18.31 -22.47
CA THR A 127 -7.03 19.68 -21.97
C THR A 127 -5.59 20.21 -22.13
N PRO A 128 -5.35 21.39 -22.72
CA PRO A 128 -3.98 21.86 -22.95
C PRO A 128 -3.15 22.02 -21.67
N TRP A 129 -1.84 21.71 -21.76
CA TRP A 129 -0.87 21.72 -20.66
C TRP A 129 -0.94 22.95 -19.74
N ASN A 130 -1.11 24.14 -20.32
CA ASN A 130 -1.07 25.41 -19.61
C ASN A 130 -2.36 25.74 -18.83
N VAL A 131 -3.44 24.98 -19.06
CA VAL A 131 -4.73 25.21 -18.40
C VAL A 131 -5.25 23.98 -17.66
N LYS A 132 -4.74 22.77 -17.93
CA LYS A 132 -5.24 21.56 -17.28
C LYS A 132 -5.13 21.58 -15.76
N ALA A 133 -6.05 20.87 -15.13
CA ALA A 133 -6.14 20.76 -13.68
C ALA A 133 -5.31 19.62 -13.09
N ASP A 134 -4.86 18.67 -13.94
CA ASP A 134 -3.87 17.64 -13.57
C ASP A 134 -4.42 16.78 -12.41
N PHE A 135 -5.58 16.14 -12.63
CA PHE A 135 -6.29 15.39 -11.59
C PHE A 135 -5.66 14.02 -11.37
N GLU A 136 -4.56 14.03 -10.63
CA GLU A 136 -3.67 12.89 -10.40
C GLU A 136 -4.05 12.00 -9.21
N SER A 137 -5.09 12.33 -8.45
CA SER A 137 -5.45 11.52 -7.29
C SER A 137 -6.93 11.59 -6.95
N ILE A 138 -7.48 10.44 -6.57
CA ILE A 138 -8.86 10.26 -6.13
C ILE A 138 -8.88 9.27 -4.97
N ALA A 139 -9.78 9.48 -3.99
CA ALA A 139 -10.05 8.50 -2.94
C ALA A 139 -11.50 8.54 -2.50
N LEU A 140 -12.07 7.35 -2.25
CA LEU A 140 -13.34 7.13 -1.57
C LEU A 140 -13.13 7.07 -0.06
N PHE A 141 -14.03 7.70 0.69
CA PHE A 141 -14.09 7.58 2.14
C PHE A 141 -15.48 7.92 2.69
N GLU A 142 -15.77 7.41 3.88
CA GLU A 142 -16.98 7.74 4.62
C GLU A 142 -16.68 8.87 5.63
N TYR A 143 -17.57 9.87 5.70
CA TYR A 143 -17.54 10.90 6.72
C TYR A 143 -18.96 11.30 7.10
N GLU A 144 -19.27 11.32 8.41
CA GLU A 144 -20.62 11.63 8.92
C GLU A 144 -21.76 10.88 8.18
N GLU A 145 -21.61 9.55 8.01
CA GLU A 145 -22.57 8.66 7.34
C GLU A 145 -22.78 8.93 5.83
N ASN A 146 -21.91 9.71 5.19
CA ASN A 146 -21.93 9.98 3.76
C ASN A 146 -20.65 9.46 3.09
N ASP A 147 -20.82 8.91 1.88
CA ASP A 147 -19.70 8.51 1.03
C ASP A 147 -19.24 9.70 0.19
N TYR A 148 -17.95 10.00 0.26
CA TYR A 148 -17.33 11.08 -0.50
C TYR A 148 -16.23 10.56 -1.42
N LEU A 149 -16.14 11.14 -2.61
CA LEU A 149 -14.93 11.13 -3.40
C LEU A 149 -14.18 12.45 -3.17
N LEU A 150 -12.90 12.35 -2.85
CA LEU A 150 -11.98 13.49 -2.90
C LEU A 150 -11.08 13.35 -4.12
N VAL A 151 -11.18 14.29 -5.06
CA VAL A 151 -10.28 14.41 -6.22
C VAL A 151 -9.32 15.57 -5.98
N LEU A 152 -8.02 15.34 -6.20
CA LEU A 152 -6.97 16.34 -6.04
C LEU A 152 -6.25 16.58 -7.37
N SER A 153 -5.98 17.85 -7.66
CA SER A 153 -4.93 18.23 -8.60
C SER A 153 -3.54 17.88 -8.05
N SER A 154 -2.53 17.65 -8.88
CA SER A 154 -1.17 17.27 -8.44
C SER A 154 -0.44 18.26 -7.52
N GLY A 155 -0.74 19.55 -7.60
CA GLY A 155 -0.01 20.60 -6.89
C GLY A 155 1.16 21.21 -7.67
N SER A 156 1.53 20.66 -8.83
CA SER A 156 2.78 20.96 -9.52
C SER A 156 2.86 22.38 -10.07
N MET A 157 1.73 22.90 -10.59
CA MET A 157 1.63 24.27 -11.10
C MET A 157 0.66 25.14 -10.29
N THR A 158 1.10 26.35 -9.92
CA THR A 158 0.24 27.35 -9.28
C THR A 158 -0.94 27.73 -10.18
N ILE A 159 -2.07 28.11 -9.58
CA ILE A 159 -3.31 28.57 -10.24
C ILE A 159 -4.13 27.47 -10.94
N THR A 160 -3.47 26.52 -11.60
CA THR A 160 -4.13 25.50 -12.43
C THR A 160 -4.22 24.15 -11.75
N ARG A 161 -3.19 23.75 -10.99
CA ARG A 161 -3.07 22.42 -10.37
C ARG A 161 -3.16 22.50 -8.85
N ASP A 162 -4.07 23.30 -8.32
CA ASP A 162 -4.16 23.57 -6.88
C ASP A 162 -5.58 23.43 -6.33
N THR A 163 -6.35 22.47 -6.87
CA THR A 163 -7.75 22.29 -6.49
C THR A 163 -8.04 20.93 -5.86
N ALA A 164 -8.96 20.95 -4.90
CA ALA A 164 -9.64 19.78 -4.37
C ALA A 164 -11.12 19.84 -4.77
N HIS A 165 -11.67 18.69 -5.16
CA HIS A 165 -13.11 18.50 -5.39
C HIS A 165 -13.63 17.43 -4.44
N LEU A 166 -14.53 17.83 -3.54
CA LEU A 166 -15.22 16.94 -2.62
C LEU A 166 -16.61 16.67 -3.18
N ILE A 167 -16.90 15.41 -3.49
CA ILE A 167 -18.10 14.98 -4.21
C ILE A 167 -18.89 14.05 -3.30
N ASN A 168 -20.10 14.45 -2.91
CA ASN A 168 -20.99 13.58 -2.14
C ASN A 168 -21.65 12.56 -3.08
N LEU A 169 -21.50 11.27 -2.78
CA LEU A 169 -22.15 10.17 -3.49
C LEU A 169 -23.47 9.73 -2.83
N THR A 170 -23.74 10.19 -1.61
CA THR A 170 -24.97 9.91 -0.87
C THR A 170 -26.03 10.98 -1.17
N GLY A 171 -27.11 10.60 -1.84
CA GLY A 171 -28.21 11.51 -2.18
C GLY A 171 -27.95 12.31 -3.46
N ASP A 172 -28.29 13.61 -3.45
CA ASP A 172 -28.04 14.49 -4.60
C ASP A 172 -26.56 14.84 -4.68
N THR A 173 -25.94 14.59 -5.84
CA THR A 173 -24.52 14.86 -6.06
C THR A 173 -24.21 16.34 -5.87
N MET A 174 -23.46 16.66 -4.82
CA MET A 174 -22.93 17.98 -4.55
C MET A 174 -21.42 17.97 -4.74
N VAL A 175 -20.91 18.94 -5.49
CA VAL A 175 -19.47 19.14 -5.71
C VAL A 175 -19.05 20.42 -5.00
N LEU A 176 -18.23 20.28 -3.96
CA LEU A 176 -17.51 21.41 -3.37
C LEU A 176 -16.12 21.49 -3.99
N ARG A 177 -15.75 22.67 -4.49
CA ARG A 177 -14.42 22.95 -5.03
C ARG A 177 -13.69 23.91 -4.11
N LYS A 178 -12.46 23.55 -3.71
CA LYS A 178 -11.59 24.39 -2.88
C LYS A 178 -10.21 24.56 -3.53
N ASN A 179 -9.67 25.78 -3.49
CA ASN A 179 -8.25 25.98 -3.77
C ASN A 179 -7.45 25.54 -2.54
N ILE A 180 -6.52 24.60 -2.74
CA ILE A 180 -5.71 23.98 -1.70
C ILE A 180 -4.22 24.32 -1.80
N ARG A 181 -3.87 25.40 -2.52
CA ARG A 181 -2.47 25.86 -2.66
C ARG A 181 -1.78 26.05 -1.31
N GLY A 182 -2.48 26.61 -0.33
CA GLY A 182 -1.93 26.79 1.03
C GLY A 182 -1.52 25.47 1.71
N LEU A 183 -2.26 24.38 1.47
CA LEU A 183 -1.90 23.05 1.98
C LEU A 183 -0.66 22.51 1.25
N TYR A 184 -0.61 22.64 -0.08
CA TYR A 184 0.57 22.25 -0.86
C TYR A 184 1.84 23.01 -0.48
N ASP A 185 1.74 24.31 -0.24
CA ASP A 185 2.89 25.11 0.20
C ASP A 185 3.35 24.71 1.61
N LYS A 186 2.41 24.37 2.52
CA LYS A 186 2.73 23.80 3.84
C LYS A 186 3.47 22.46 3.70
N ILE A 187 2.99 21.57 2.83
CA ILE A 187 3.61 20.27 2.55
C ILE A 187 5.03 20.46 2.00
N LYS A 188 5.21 21.26 0.95
CA LYS A 188 6.53 21.55 0.35
C LYS A 188 7.54 22.00 1.39
N LYS A 189 7.15 22.98 2.21
CA LYS A 189 7.99 23.53 3.26
C LYS A 189 8.36 22.49 4.32
N GLN A 190 7.42 21.68 4.76
CA GLN A 190 7.65 20.70 5.83
C GLN A 190 8.41 19.47 5.35
N ALA A 191 8.22 19.04 4.10
CA ALA A 191 8.97 17.96 3.47
C ALA A 191 10.40 18.38 3.10
N GLY A 192 10.65 19.69 2.99
CA GLY A 192 11.94 20.24 2.58
C GLY A 192 12.17 20.15 1.07
N ILE A 193 11.10 20.22 0.27
CA ILE A 193 11.22 20.32 -1.20
C ILE A 193 11.95 21.64 -1.52
N PRO A 194 13.02 21.62 -2.33
CA PRO A 194 13.77 22.82 -2.68
C PRO A 194 12.91 23.90 -3.34
N ASP A 195 13.31 25.16 -3.15
CA ASP A 195 12.73 26.28 -3.87
C ASP A 195 12.96 26.10 -5.38
N GLY A 196 11.87 26.13 -6.16
CA GLY A 196 11.89 25.93 -7.60
C GLY A 196 11.54 24.50 -8.06
N SER A 197 11.54 23.50 -7.15
CA SER A 197 11.01 22.17 -7.44
C SER A 197 9.50 22.11 -7.21
N GLU A 198 8.82 21.22 -7.91
CA GLU A 198 7.37 21.07 -7.84
C GLU A 198 6.97 20.02 -6.80
N ILE A 199 5.82 20.24 -6.16
CA ILE A 199 5.12 19.15 -5.45
C ILE A 199 4.26 18.44 -6.47
N ASN A 200 4.26 17.12 -6.43
CA ASN A 200 3.47 16.29 -7.34
C ASN A 200 2.81 15.17 -6.53
N ILE A 201 1.56 15.35 -6.14
CA ILE A 201 0.75 14.36 -5.45
C ILE A 201 0.09 13.46 -6.49
N GLU A 202 0.49 12.20 -6.54
CA GLU A 202 -0.05 11.20 -7.47
C GLU A 202 -0.71 10.01 -6.75
N GLY A 203 -0.78 10.04 -5.42
CA GLY A 203 -1.55 9.06 -4.67
C GLY A 203 -2.33 9.69 -3.54
N LEU A 204 -3.52 9.15 -3.31
CA LEU A 204 -4.37 9.52 -2.19
C LEU A 204 -5.04 8.27 -1.63
N ALA A 205 -4.89 8.04 -0.33
CA ALA A 205 -5.66 7.03 0.39
C ALA A 205 -6.27 7.68 1.62
N ILE A 206 -7.53 7.36 1.94
CA ILE A 206 -8.22 7.97 3.09
C ILE A 206 -8.84 6.86 3.93
N SER A 207 -8.36 6.71 5.16
CA SER A 207 -8.97 5.83 6.16
C SER A 207 -9.99 6.60 7.02
N ASP A 208 -10.66 5.88 7.92
CA ASP A 208 -11.50 6.43 8.98
C ASP A 208 -10.81 7.46 9.91
N LYS A 209 -9.48 7.54 9.89
CA LYS A 209 -8.67 8.36 10.81
C LYS A 209 -7.92 9.47 10.09
N ALA A 210 -7.41 9.20 8.89
CA ALA A 210 -6.48 10.11 8.22
C ALA A 210 -6.53 9.96 6.69
N ALA A 211 -6.21 11.06 6.02
CA ALA A 211 -5.83 11.09 4.62
C ALA A 211 -4.31 10.99 4.49
N TYR A 212 -3.88 10.23 3.49
CA TYR A 212 -2.49 9.97 3.14
C TYR A 212 -2.26 10.44 1.71
N LEU A 213 -1.50 11.51 1.52
CA LEU A 213 -1.15 12.07 0.21
C LEU A 213 0.26 11.62 -0.14
N LEU A 214 0.45 10.99 -1.29
CA LEU A 214 1.72 10.41 -1.72
C LEU A 214 2.35 11.31 -2.78
N HIS A 215 3.52 11.85 -2.45
CA HIS A 215 4.31 12.62 -3.39
C HIS A 215 5.21 11.70 -4.22
N ARG A 216 5.14 11.87 -5.54
CA ARG A 216 6.07 11.25 -6.47
C ARG A 216 7.45 11.90 -6.41
N GLY A 217 8.44 11.12 -5.99
CA GLY A 217 9.82 11.54 -5.89
C GLY A 217 10.79 10.68 -6.70
N ASN A 218 10.49 10.38 -7.97
CA ASN A 218 11.50 9.78 -8.86
C ASN A 218 12.60 10.80 -9.28
N VAL A 219 12.29 12.10 -9.22
CA VAL A 219 13.25 13.20 -9.41
C VAL A 219 13.71 13.80 -8.08
N ASN A 220 12.79 13.93 -7.11
CA ASN A 220 13.07 14.35 -5.73
C ASN A 220 13.04 13.16 -4.76
N GLU A 221 12.44 13.31 -3.58
CA GLU A 221 12.33 12.28 -2.55
C GLU A 221 10.87 11.85 -2.41
N ASN A 222 10.61 10.54 -2.40
CA ASN A 222 9.26 10.04 -2.18
C ASN A 222 8.84 10.28 -0.72
N PHE A 223 7.62 10.75 -0.51
CA PHE A 223 7.07 10.86 0.84
C PHE A 223 5.56 10.68 0.88
N VAL A 224 5.07 10.34 2.07
CA VAL A 224 3.64 10.29 2.42
C VAL A 224 3.36 11.40 3.42
N VAL A 225 2.31 12.17 3.18
CA VAL A 225 1.78 13.16 4.12
C VAL A 225 0.53 12.60 4.77
N ALA A 226 0.53 12.48 6.10
CA ALA A 226 -0.67 12.16 6.86
C ALA A 226 -1.34 13.44 7.39
N VAL A 227 -2.66 13.51 7.21
CA VAL A 227 -3.54 14.57 7.71
C VAL A 227 -4.72 13.91 8.42
N LYS A 228 -5.05 14.32 9.65
CA LYS A 228 -6.24 13.79 10.34
C LYS A 228 -7.49 14.08 9.51
N LEU A 229 -8.37 13.08 9.35
CA LEU A 229 -9.55 13.17 8.48
C LEU A 229 -10.45 14.35 8.91
N GLU A 230 -10.78 14.46 10.19
CA GLU A 230 -11.57 15.57 10.74
C GLU A 230 -10.95 16.95 10.42
N SER A 231 -9.62 17.07 10.55
CA SER A 231 -8.93 18.33 10.24
C SER A 231 -8.93 18.65 8.76
N LEU A 232 -8.79 17.62 7.90
CA LEU A 232 -8.91 17.78 6.45
C LEU A 232 -10.33 18.22 6.07
N MET A 233 -11.37 17.59 6.64
CA MET A 233 -12.77 17.92 6.36
C MET A 233 -13.11 19.34 6.80
N ASN A 234 -12.68 19.74 8.00
CA ASN A 234 -12.82 21.12 8.46
C ASN A 234 -12.15 22.11 7.49
N TYR A 235 -10.93 21.78 7.02
CA TYR A 235 -10.25 22.61 6.02
C TYR A 235 -11.01 22.67 4.69
N LEU A 236 -11.49 21.54 4.17
CA LEU A 236 -12.17 21.46 2.88
C LEU A 236 -13.52 22.20 2.87
N ILE A 237 -14.28 22.14 3.97
CA ILE A 237 -15.64 22.70 4.04
C ILE A 237 -15.66 24.13 4.60
N SER A 238 -14.68 24.54 5.41
CA SER A 238 -14.62 25.89 6.00
C SER A 238 -14.10 26.95 5.04
N ASP A 239 -14.58 28.19 5.20
CA ASP A 239 -14.11 29.38 4.48
C ASP A 239 -12.89 30.06 5.13
N ASP A 240 -12.53 29.71 6.38
CA ASP A 240 -11.46 30.38 7.13
C ASP A 240 -10.03 30.05 6.66
N ASN A 241 -9.89 29.05 5.78
CA ASN A 241 -8.63 28.54 5.24
C ASN A 241 -7.59 28.16 6.31
N GLN A 242 -8.02 27.76 7.50
CA GLN A 242 -7.13 27.24 8.53
C GLN A 242 -6.49 25.93 8.06
N LEU A 243 -5.17 25.94 7.89
CA LEU A 243 -4.43 24.78 7.39
C LEU A 243 -4.39 23.66 8.45
N PRO A 244 -4.68 22.39 8.07
CA PRO A 244 -4.62 21.28 9.00
C PRO A 244 -3.17 20.96 9.38
N GLU A 245 -2.96 20.36 10.55
CA GLU A 245 -1.66 19.81 10.92
C GLU A 245 -1.33 18.58 10.07
N ILE A 246 -0.05 18.48 9.67
CA ILE A 246 0.43 17.43 8.77
C ILE A 246 1.65 16.73 9.37
N THR A 247 1.83 15.46 9.04
CA THR A 247 3.06 14.70 9.32
C THR A 247 3.63 14.17 8.02
N VAL A 248 4.94 14.30 7.81
CA VAL A 248 5.63 13.85 6.58
C VAL A 248 6.48 12.64 6.91
N TYR A 249 6.33 11.58 6.12
CA TYR A 249 7.07 10.33 6.21
C TYR A 249 7.81 10.10 4.92
N LYS A 250 9.14 10.03 4.96
CA LYS A 250 10.00 9.86 3.78
C LYS A 250 10.18 8.37 3.46
N PHE A 251 10.25 8.05 2.18
CA PHE A 251 10.34 6.67 1.70
C PHE A 251 11.46 6.50 0.67
N GLU A 252 12.27 5.47 0.86
CA GLU A 252 13.19 4.96 -0.16
C GLU A 252 12.51 3.81 -0.90
N LEU A 253 11.87 4.10 -2.03
CA LEU A 253 11.16 3.11 -2.83
C LEU A 253 12.12 2.22 -3.65
N PRO A 254 11.65 1.06 -4.16
CA PRO A 254 12.50 0.15 -4.91
C PRO A 254 13.14 0.79 -6.15
N VAL A 255 14.32 0.29 -6.50
CA VAL A 255 15.06 0.67 -7.70
C VAL A 255 15.12 -0.54 -8.64
N TYR A 256 14.95 -0.31 -9.93
CA TYR A 256 15.15 -1.35 -10.95
C TYR A 256 16.04 -0.82 -12.06
N LYS A 257 17.14 -1.52 -12.35
CA LYS A 257 18.15 -1.10 -13.34
C LYS A 257 18.60 0.36 -13.15
N GLU A 258 18.91 0.73 -11.90
CA GLU A 258 19.34 2.08 -11.51
C GLU A 258 18.28 3.18 -11.65
N VAL A 259 17.06 2.85 -12.08
CA VAL A 259 15.93 3.78 -12.13
C VAL A 259 15.14 3.68 -10.82
N PRO A 260 15.02 4.78 -10.05
CA PRO A 260 14.18 4.81 -8.87
C PRO A 260 12.70 4.84 -9.25
N SER A 261 11.85 4.12 -8.51
CA SER A 261 10.40 4.27 -8.66
C SER A 261 9.89 5.49 -7.90
N GLY A 262 8.87 6.16 -8.44
CA GLY A 262 8.12 7.20 -7.75
C GLY A 262 6.71 6.72 -7.40
N PHE A 263 6.15 7.14 -6.26
CA PHE A 263 4.74 6.87 -5.98
C PHE A 263 3.84 7.37 -7.10
N SER A 264 2.80 6.61 -7.43
CA SER A 264 1.88 6.88 -8.54
C SER A 264 0.52 6.25 -8.26
N GLY A 265 -0.02 6.40 -7.05
CA GLY A 265 -1.32 5.87 -6.67
C GLY A 265 -1.35 5.19 -5.32
N ALA A 266 -2.51 5.23 -4.64
CA ALA A 266 -2.74 4.53 -3.38
C ALA A 266 -4.23 4.27 -3.14
N CYS A 267 -4.53 3.27 -2.31
CA CYS A 267 -5.87 3.09 -1.73
C CYS A 267 -5.80 2.37 -0.38
N ILE A 268 -6.84 2.52 0.43
CA ILE A 268 -7.02 1.72 1.64
C ILE A 268 -7.41 0.30 1.25
N VAL A 269 -6.90 -0.69 2.00
CA VAL A 269 -7.37 -2.08 1.88
C VAL A 269 -8.45 -2.34 2.93
N PRO A 270 -9.71 -2.59 2.54
CA PRO A 270 -10.77 -2.88 3.50
C PRO A 270 -10.40 -4.03 4.44
N GLY A 271 -10.54 -3.80 5.75
CA GLY A 271 -10.24 -4.78 6.80
C GLY A 271 -8.76 -4.96 7.13
N ARG A 272 -7.86 -4.09 6.65
CA ARG A 272 -6.44 -4.07 7.03
C ARG A 272 -6.00 -2.69 7.51
N ASP A 273 -4.98 -2.67 8.36
CA ASP A 273 -4.39 -1.44 8.91
C ASP A 273 -3.22 -0.96 8.03
N GLY A 274 -3.53 -0.61 6.79
CA GLY A 274 -2.54 -0.10 5.84
C GLY A 274 -3.13 0.21 4.48
N MET A 275 -2.26 0.66 3.58
CA MET A 275 -2.62 1.06 2.22
C MET A 275 -1.85 0.27 1.17
N LEU A 276 -2.50 -0.01 0.05
CA LEU A 276 -1.80 -0.38 -1.17
C LEU A 276 -1.27 0.89 -1.84
N PHE A 277 -0.19 0.74 -2.58
CA PHE A 277 0.34 1.78 -3.45
C PHE A 277 0.84 1.20 -4.77
N THR A 278 0.86 2.05 -5.78
CA THR A 278 1.59 1.87 -7.03
C THR A 278 2.82 2.77 -7.02
N ALA A 279 3.92 2.28 -7.59
CA ALA A 279 5.10 3.10 -7.82
C ALA A 279 5.72 2.79 -9.19
N SER A 280 5.74 3.79 -10.06
CA SER A 280 6.17 3.63 -11.45
C SER A 280 7.65 3.94 -11.66
N LEU A 281 8.29 3.17 -12.54
CA LEU A 281 9.68 3.31 -12.95
C LEU A 281 9.75 4.07 -14.27
N GLU A 282 10.17 5.31 -14.19
CA GLU A 282 10.32 6.17 -15.35
C GLU A 282 11.73 6.74 -15.39
N ASP A 283 12.48 6.39 -16.44
CA ASP A 283 13.86 6.82 -16.64
C ASP A 283 13.90 8.26 -17.16
N THR A 284 13.70 9.21 -16.23
CA THR A 284 13.81 10.64 -16.47
C THR A 284 14.55 11.32 -15.32
N LYS A 285 15.18 12.46 -15.63
CA LYS A 285 15.81 13.35 -14.65
C LYS A 285 15.05 14.68 -14.52
N SER A 286 13.89 14.79 -15.15
CA SER A 286 13.11 16.01 -15.24
C SER A 286 11.71 15.79 -14.69
N GLU A 287 11.20 16.77 -13.95
CA GLU A 287 9.78 16.84 -13.54
C GLU A 287 8.86 17.19 -14.72
N LEU A 288 9.42 17.58 -15.88
CA LEU A 288 8.67 18.11 -17.02
C LEU A 288 8.66 17.20 -18.26
N TYR A 289 9.57 16.23 -18.35
CA TYR A 289 9.76 15.43 -19.56
C TYR A 289 9.65 13.95 -19.25
N ASP A 290 8.85 13.27 -20.06
CA ASP A 290 8.61 11.84 -19.90
C ASP A 290 9.85 11.02 -20.24
N GLY A 291 10.09 10.03 -19.41
CA GLY A 291 11.17 9.05 -19.54
C GLY A 291 10.71 7.74 -20.18
N THR A 292 11.65 6.80 -20.32
CA THR A 292 11.28 5.44 -20.71
C THR A 292 10.64 4.71 -19.52
N ILE A 293 9.46 4.14 -19.71
CA ILE A 293 8.77 3.33 -18.70
C ILE A 293 9.38 1.93 -18.62
N LEU A 294 9.85 1.55 -17.43
CA LEU A 294 10.42 0.23 -17.14
C LEU A 294 9.48 -0.71 -16.37
N GLY A 295 8.30 -0.20 -16.00
CA GLY A 295 7.22 -0.92 -15.32
C GLY A 295 6.81 -0.28 -13.99
N SER A 296 5.98 -0.97 -13.23
CA SER A 296 5.50 -0.48 -11.93
C SER A 296 5.58 -1.55 -10.85
N TYR A 297 5.85 -1.09 -9.63
CA TYR A 297 5.67 -1.87 -8.41
C TYR A 297 4.25 -1.73 -7.90
N ILE A 298 3.72 -2.81 -7.36
CA ILE A 298 2.58 -2.77 -6.44
C ILE A 298 3.11 -3.10 -5.06
N GLY A 299 2.73 -2.29 -4.07
CA GLY A 299 3.18 -2.47 -2.70
C GLY A 299 2.11 -2.23 -1.65
N TYR A 300 2.48 -2.52 -0.42
CA TYR A 300 1.67 -2.37 0.78
C TYR A 300 2.48 -1.69 1.88
N ILE A 301 1.91 -0.65 2.49
CA ILE A 301 2.47 0.09 3.62
C ILE A 301 1.58 -0.17 4.84
N PRO A 302 2.06 -0.90 5.86
CA PRO A 302 1.38 -1.01 7.15
C PRO A 302 1.43 0.33 7.90
N PHE A 303 0.34 0.73 8.55
CA PHE A 303 0.30 2.01 9.27
C PHE A 303 1.09 2.00 10.59
N GLU A 304 1.24 0.83 11.24
CA GLU A 304 2.01 0.69 12.49
C GLU A 304 3.47 1.15 12.35
N HIS A 305 4.04 1.11 11.13
CA HIS A 305 5.45 1.37 10.84
C HIS A 305 5.65 2.43 9.76
N LEU A 306 4.68 3.35 9.63
CA LEU A 306 4.72 4.43 8.65
C LEU A 306 5.92 5.37 8.90
N ASP A 307 6.27 5.61 10.17
CA ASP A 307 7.42 6.42 10.60
C ASP A 307 8.78 5.80 10.26
N GLN A 308 8.82 4.49 10.11
CA GLN A 308 10.02 3.73 9.75
C GLN A 308 10.17 3.57 8.23
N GLY A 309 9.20 4.03 7.44
CA GLY A 309 9.19 3.84 5.99
C GLY A 309 9.05 2.36 5.58
N THR A 310 8.43 1.53 6.42
CA THR A 310 8.30 0.09 6.13
C THR A 310 7.26 -0.15 5.03
N TYR A 311 7.64 -0.93 4.02
CA TYR A 311 6.74 -1.38 2.98
C TYR A 311 7.13 -2.77 2.45
N TYR A 312 6.20 -3.37 1.72
CA TYR A 312 6.43 -4.60 0.96
C TYR A 312 6.01 -4.34 -0.48
N SER A 313 6.77 -4.80 -1.46
CA SER A 313 6.46 -4.56 -2.86
C SER A 313 6.85 -5.73 -3.76
N VAL A 314 6.22 -5.77 -4.93
CA VAL A 314 6.53 -6.70 -6.02
C VAL A 314 6.50 -5.95 -7.34
N LEU A 315 7.49 -6.20 -8.19
CA LEU A 315 7.49 -5.68 -9.55
C LEU A 315 6.40 -6.40 -10.35
N LEU A 316 5.54 -5.64 -11.03
CA LEU A 316 4.53 -6.22 -11.89
C LEU A 316 5.19 -6.90 -13.08
N THR A 317 4.88 -8.19 -13.27
CA THR A 317 5.48 -9.01 -14.33
C THR A 317 4.41 -9.81 -15.06
N ASP A 318 4.72 -10.19 -16.30
CA ASP A 318 3.93 -11.14 -17.06
C ASP A 318 4.11 -12.57 -16.53
N LYS A 319 3.45 -13.53 -17.20
CA LYS A 319 3.53 -14.96 -16.84
C LYS A 319 4.95 -15.55 -16.90
N ASP A 320 5.85 -14.93 -17.68
CA ASP A 320 7.22 -15.37 -17.90
C ASP A 320 8.21 -14.61 -16.98
N LYS A 321 7.68 -13.83 -16.02
CA LYS A 321 8.42 -12.98 -15.07
C LYS A 321 9.17 -11.83 -15.73
N THR A 322 8.74 -11.41 -16.91
CA THR A 322 9.24 -10.20 -17.57
C THR A 322 8.47 -9.00 -17.03
N PRO A 323 9.13 -7.87 -16.70
CA PRO A 323 8.43 -6.64 -16.31
C PRO A 323 7.40 -6.24 -17.35
N ILE A 324 6.21 -5.86 -16.88
CA ILE A 324 5.21 -5.21 -17.73
C ILE A 324 5.58 -3.73 -17.77
N ASN A 325 6.04 -3.24 -18.91
CA ASN A 325 6.46 -1.85 -19.11
C ASN A 325 5.23 -0.93 -19.30
N THR A 326 4.46 -0.77 -18.24
CA THR A 326 3.30 0.13 -18.15
C THR A 326 3.48 1.00 -16.91
N LYS A 327 2.93 2.21 -16.93
CA LYS A 327 3.02 3.17 -15.83
C LYS A 327 1.70 3.13 -15.09
N LEU A 328 1.58 2.29 -14.08
CA LEU A 328 0.38 2.29 -13.24
C LEU A 328 0.28 3.61 -12.47
N GLU A 329 -0.71 4.44 -12.82
CA GLU A 329 -0.92 5.79 -12.28
C GLU A 329 -1.89 5.83 -11.10
N SER A 330 -2.61 4.73 -10.85
CA SER A 330 -3.54 4.66 -9.73
C SER A 330 -3.89 3.23 -9.38
N ILE A 331 -4.41 2.99 -8.18
CA ILE A 331 -4.82 1.66 -7.71
C ILE A 331 -5.98 1.76 -6.73
N VAL A 332 -7.01 0.92 -6.91
CA VAL A 332 -8.15 0.81 -6.01
C VAL A 332 -8.52 -0.63 -5.68
N SER A 333 -8.92 -0.90 -4.45
CA SER A 333 -9.48 -2.19 -4.05
C SER A 333 -10.92 -2.36 -4.55
N LYS A 334 -11.14 -3.33 -5.45
CA LYS A 334 -12.49 -3.73 -5.91
C LYS A 334 -13.14 -4.74 -4.97
N SER A 335 -12.36 -5.68 -4.45
CA SER A 335 -12.84 -6.65 -3.45
C SER A 335 -11.71 -7.28 -2.66
N THR A 336 -11.99 -7.66 -1.41
CA THR A 336 -11.03 -8.32 -0.52
C THR A 336 -11.60 -9.64 -0.02
N THR A 337 -10.81 -10.72 -0.04
CA THR A 337 -11.16 -12.02 0.54
C THR A 337 -9.92 -12.64 1.17
N GLY A 338 -9.80 -12.51 2.50
CA GLY A 338 -8.64 -12.98 3.26
C GLY A 338 -7.36 -12.27 2.82
N ASP A 339 -6.41 -13.04 2.28
CA ASP A 339 -5.14 -12.53 1.75
C ASP A 339 -5.21 -12.05 0.31
N LYS A 340 -6.34 -12.22 -0.37
CA LYS A 340 -6.51 -11.80 -1.75
C LYS A 340 -7.22 -10.45 -1.81
N VAL A 341 -6.66 -9.51 -2.55
CA VAL A 341 -7.29 -8.25 -2.95
C VAL A 341 -7.36 -8.24 -4.48
N VAL A 342 -8.56 -8.07 -5.03
CA VAL A 342 -8.72 -7.75 -6.45
C VAL A 342 -8.72 -6.24 -6.55
N VAL A 343 -7.77 -5.71 -7.32
CA VAL A 343 -7.63 -4.27 -7.54
C VAL A 343 -7.90 -3.90 -8.98
N LEU A 344 -8.30 -2.65 -9.18
CA LEU A 344 -8.28 -2.01 -10.49
C LEU A 344 -7.16 -0.97 -10.52
N SER A 345 -6.56 -0.78 -11.69
CA SER A 345 -5.46 0.16 -11.90
C SER A 345 -5.49 0.71 -13.32
N VAL A 346 -5.08 1.96 -13.51
CA VAL A 346 -5.01 2.62 -14.82
C VAL A 346 -3.58 3.00 -15.18
N SER A 347 -3.30 3.13 -16.47
CA SER A 347 -2.05 3.65 -17.01
C SER A 347 -2.34 4.70 -18.07
N ASP A 348 -1.57 5.79 -18.07
CA ASP A 348 -1.41 6.65 -19.24
C ASP A 348 -0.55 5.94 -20.29
N ASN A 349 -0.89 6.15 -21.56
CA ASN A 349 -0.18 5.64 -22.73
C ASN A 349 0.51 6.77 -23.54
N ASP A 350 0.42 8.02 -23.07
CA ASP A 350 0.98 9.24 -23.68
C ASP A 350 0.44 9.58 -25.08
N ASP A 351 -0.44 8.75 -25.63
CA ASP A 351 -1.01 8.86 -26.99
C ASP A 351 -2.47 9.35 -26.99
N GLY A 352 -2.99 9.76 -25.83
CA GLY A 352 -4.39 10.16 -25.66
C GLY A 352 -5.35 9.00 -25.41
N SER A 353 -4.83 7.81 -25.13
CA SER A 353 -5.57 6.67 -24.58
C SER A 353 -5.07 6.31 -23.19
N SER A 354 -5.75 5.37 -22.55
CA SER A 354 -5.32 4.76 -21.29
C SER A 354 -5.51 3.26 -21.34
N ASP A 355 -4.88 2.55 -20.42
CA ASP A 355 -5.20 1.15 -20.14
C ASP A 355 -5.87 1.00 -18.77
N LEU A 356 -6.73 -0.01 -18.66
CA LEU A 356 -7.37 -0.44 -17.41
C LEU A 356 -7.03 -1.90 -17.13
N PHE A 357 -6.54 -2.16 -15.94
CA PHE A 357 -6.11 -3.46 -15.47
C PHE A 357 -6.97 -3.93 -14.30
N GLU A 358 -7.29 -5.22 -14.29
CA GLU A 358 -7.67 -5.93 -13.08
C GLU A 358 -6.48 -6.78 -12.64
N ILE A 359 -6.11 -6.67 -11.37
CA ILE A 359 -4.93 -7.32 -10.82
C ILE A 359 -5.32 -8.04 -9.53
N GLU A 360 -4.93 -9.31 -9.42
CA GLU A 360 -5.00 -10.05 -8.16
C GLU A 360 -3.73 -9.81 -7.36
N VAL A 361 -3.88 -9.20 -6.18
CA VAL A 361 -2.81 -8.96 -5.21
C VAL A 361 -2.97 -9.90 -4.03
N MET A 362 -1.92 -10.67 -3.72
CA MET A 362 -1.90 -11.56 -2.55
C MET A 362 -1.03 -10.94 -1.45
N LEU A 363 -1.62 -10.62 -0.30
CA LEU A 363 -1.00 -9.99 0.87
C LEU A 363 -0.84 -11.00 2.02
N LYS A 364 0.19 -11.87 1.94
CA LYS A 364 0.37 -12.98 2.89
C LYS A 364 1.29 -12.59 4.03
N ASN A 365 0.84 -12.81 5.26
CA ASN A 365 1.58 -12.49 6.48
C ASN A 365 1.99 -11.01 6.56
N LEU A 366 1.10 -10.14 6.06
CA LEU A 366 1.19 -8.68 6.09
C LEU A 366 0.10 -8.20 7.04
N ASN A 367 0.37 -8.29 8.34
CA ASN A 367 -0.48 -7.75 9.40
C ASN A 367 0.20 -6.56 10.02
#